data_AF-A0AAT9IXQ4-F1
#
_entry.id   AF-A0AAT9IXQ4-F1
#
_cell.length_a   1.000
_cell.length_b   1.000
_cell.length_c   1.000
_cell.angle_alpha   90.00
_cell.angle_beta   90.00
_cell.angle_gamma   90.00
#
_symmetry.space_group_name_H-M   'P 1'
#
loop_
_entity.id
_entity.type
_entity.pdbx_description
1 polymer ?
#
loop_
_entity_poly.entity_id
_entity_poly.type
_entity_poly.pdbx_seq_one_letter_code
_entity_poly.pdbx_strand_id
1 'polypeptide(L)'
;MSKERKISIAKALTAQLHATEEAIDTALAEAANLIEAYVTSRRTIRISTIVGNDVHYNTLQAMMSLSTAQRHMTAAHADLTKVQHQVGLGAVDIVPVDDKPSPKPTGAMPARENETA
;
A
#
# COMPACT_ATOMS: atom_id res chain seq x y z
N MET A 1 23.46 -14.13 -8.39
CA MET A 1 22.41 -13.37 -9.11
C MET A 1 22.88 -11.94 -9.33
N SER A 2 22.65 -11.37 -10.52
CA SER A 2 22.96 -9.95 -10.81
C SER A 2 22.11 -8.98 -9.99
N LYS A 3 22.65 -7.77 -9.69
CA LYS A 3 21.95 -6.70 -8.98
C LYS A 3 20.66 -6.29 -9.69
N GLU A 4 20.68 -6.19 -11.02
CA GLU A 4 19.50 -5.87 -11.85
C GLU A 4 18.38 -6.90 -11.67
N ARG A 5 18.73 -8.19 -11.61
CA ARG A 5 17.76 -9.26 -11.36
C ARG A 5 17.13 -9.15 -9.99
N LYS A 6 17.92 -8.80 -8.96
CA LYS A 6 17.40 -8.56 -7.60
C LYS A 6 16.44 -7.37 -7.57
N ILE A 7 16.78 -6.27 -8.24
CA ILE A 7 15.92 -5.07 -8.35
C ILE A 7 14.60 -5.41 -9.04
N SER A 8 14.65 -6.14 -10.17
CA SER A 8 13.45 -6.53 -10.91
C SER A 8 12.51 -7.38 -10.05
N ILE A 9 13.05 -8.36 -9.33
CA ILE A 9 12.26 -9.20 -8.40
C ILE A 9 11.67 -8.35 -7.26
N ALA A 10 12.47 -7.46 -6.66
CA ALA A 10 12.01 -6.60 -5.58
C ALA A 10 10.86 -5.68 -6.03
N LYS A 11 10.96 -5.07 -7.23
CA LYS A 11 9.90 -4.25 -7.81
C LYS A 11 8.61 -5.05 -8.03
N ALA A 12 8.71 -6.27 -8.55
CA ALA A 12 7.55 -7.14 -8.75
C ALA A 12 6.87 -7.50 -7.41
N LEU A 13 7.66 -7.81 -6.37
CA LEU A 13 7.13 -8.10 -5.04
C LEU A 13 6.46 -6.89 -4.40
N THR A 14 7.05 -5.70 -4.50
CA THR A 14 6.43 -4.45 -4.00
C THR A 14 5.14 -4.15 -4.74
N ALA A 15 5.09 -4.32 -6.06
CA ALA A 15 3.86 -4.13 -6.83
C ALA A 15 2.75 -5.11 -6.39
N GLN A 16 3.10 -6.39 -6.17
CA GLN A 16 2.15 -7.39 -5.69
C GLN A 16 1.66 -7.09 -4.27
N LEU A 17 2.53 -6.60 -3.40
CA LEU A 17 2.17 -6.18 -2.05
C LEU A 17 1.14 -5.06 -2.09
N HIS A 18 1.41 -3.99 -2.83
CA HIS A 18 0.48 -2.85 -2.96
C HIS A 18 -0.86 -3.28 -3.58
N ALA A 19 -0.84 -4.12 -4.62
CA ALA A 19 -2.08 -4.64 -5.21
C ALA A 19 -2.90 -5.46 -4.21
N THR A 20 -2.24 -6.14 -3.27
CA THR A 20 -2.91 -6.93 -2.22
C THR A 20 -3.50 -6.01 -1.14
N GLU A 21 -2.76 -4.97 -0.73
CA GLU A 21 -3.27 -3.92 0.18
C GLU A 21 -4.51 -3.23 -0.40
N GLU A 22 -4.44 -2.81 -1.67
CA GLU A 22 -5.54 -2.16 -2.39
C GLU A 22 -6.78 -3.07 -2.50
N ALA A 23 -6.59 -4.36 -2.75
CA ALA A 23 -7.69 -5.31 -2.82
C ALA A 23 -8.41 -5.46 -1.46
N ILE A 24 -7.66 -5.44 -0.35
CA ILE A 24 -8.25 -5.50 1.00
C ILE A 24 -9.02 -4.21 1.32
N ASP A 25 -8.46 -3.05 0.99
CA ASP A 25 -9.10 -1.76 1.19
C ASP A 25 -10.40 -1.65 0.38
N THR A 26 -10.38 -2.11 -0.87
CA THR A 26 -11.56 -2.20 -1.73
C THR A 26 -12.61 -3.13 -1.12
N ALA A 27 -12.21 -4.30 -0.63
CA ALA A 27 -13.14 -5.25 0.01
C ALA A 27 -13.79 -4.66 1.27
N LEU A 28 -13.05 -3.87 2.06
CA LEU A 28 -13.59 -3.15 3.22
C LEU A 28 -14.62 -2.10 2.82
N ALA A 29 -14.35 -1.33 1.76
CA ALA A 29 -15.28 -0.33 1.24
C ALA A 29 -16.58 -0.98 0.76
N GLU A 30 -16.49 -2.06 -0.02
CA GLU A 30 -17.66 -2.81 -0.50
C GLU A 30 -18.47 -3.44 0.64
N ALA A 31 -17.81 -3.98 1.66
CA ALA A 31 -18.48 -4.52 2.84
C ALA A 31 -19.24 -3.41 3.62
N ALA A 32 -18.66 -2.21 3.74
CA ALA A 32 -19.32 -1.07 4.35
C ALA A 32 -20.56 -0.62 3.53
N ASN A 33 -20.42 -0.53 2.21
CA ASN A 33 -21.53 -0.22 1.29
C ASN A 33 -22.67 -1.24 1.41
N LEU A 34 -22.35 -2.53 1.53
CA LEU A 34 -23.33 -3.59 1.73
C LEU A 34 -24.12 -3.41 3.03
N ILE A 35 -23.45 -3.07 4.13
CA ILE A 35 -24.13 -2.82 5.42
C ILE A 35 -25.06 -1.61 5.30
N GLU A 36 -24.59 -0.52 4.69
CA GLU A 36 -25.41 0.67 4.47
C GLU A 36 -26.66 0.34 3.64
N ALA A 37 -26.47 -0.31 2.49
CA ALA A 37 -27.56 -0.71 1.60
C ALA A 37 -28.55 -1.63 2.33
N TYR A 38 -28.06 -2.58 3.11
CA TYR A 38 -28.89 -3.50 3.88
C TYR A 38 -29.69 -2.78 4.99
N VAL A 39 -29.06 -1.89 5.77
CA VAL A 39 -29.72 -1.10 6.83
C VAL A 39 -30.78 -0.17 6.25
N THR A 40 -30.47 0.51 5.15
CA THR A 40 -31.39 1.44 4.48
C THR A 40 -32.57 0.69 3.86
N SER A 41 -32.32 -0.45 3.21
CA SER A 41 -33.37 -1.28 2.63
C SER A 41 -34.38 -1.76 3.67
N ARG A 42 -33.94 -2.12 4.89
CA ARG A 42 -34.84 -2.53 5.99
C ARG A 42 -35.88 -1.46 6.33
N ARG A 43 -35.51 -0.18 6.29
CA ARG A 43 -36.45 0.93 6.51
C ARG A 43 -37.48 1.05 5.39
N THR A 44 -37.05 0.80 4.15
CA THR A 44 -37.89 0.90 2.95
C THR A 44 -38.94 -0.21 2.85
N ILE A 45 -38.58 -1.46 3.19
CA ILE A 45 -39.46 -2.63 2.99
C ILE A 45 -40.13 -3.16 4.28
N ARG A 46 -40.00 -2.45 5.41
CA ARG A 46 -40.59 -2.83 6.72
C ARG A 46 -40.29 -4.28 7.15
N ILE A 47 -39.13 -4.81 6.76
CA ILE A 47 -38.69 -6.15 7.18
C ILE A 47 -38.29 -6.11 8.67
N SER A 48 -38.80 -7.08 9.43
CA SER A 48 -38.44 -7.30 10.84
C SER A 48 -36.94 -7.50 10.99
N THR A 49 -36.36 -6.91 12.04
CA THR A 49 -34.94 -7.04 12.45
C THR A 49 -34.46 -8.48 12.62
N ILE A 50 -35.39 -9.42 12.84
CA ILE A 50 -35.12 -10.85 13.03
C ILE A 50 -34.84 -11.56 11.69
N VAL A 51 -35.38 -11.05 10.57
CA VAL A 51 -35.18 -11.65 9.24
C VAL A 51 -33.95 -11.00 8.59
N GLY A 52 -32.83 -11.74 8.57
CA GLY A 52 -31.57 -11.32 7.93
C GLY A 52 -30.51 -10.74 8.88
N ASN A 53 -30.68 -10.89 10.21
CA ASN A 53 -29.66 -10.49 11.19
C ASN A 53 -28.29 -11.16 10.90
N ASP A 54 -28.31 -12.35 10.30
CA ASP A 54 -27.12 -13.08 9.86
C ASP A 54 -26.32 -12.30 8.81
N VAL A 55 -26.96 -11.57 7.88
CA VAL A 55 -26.23 -10.80 6.86
C VAL A 55 -25.44 -9.68 7.54
N HIS A 56 -26.08 -8.90 8.42
CA HIS A 56 -25.41 -7.80 9.12
C HIS A 56 -24.27 -8.32 10.01
N TYR A 57 -24.54 -9.38 10.80
CA TYR A 57 -23.52 -9.98 11.66
C TYR A 57 -22.35 -10.54 10.86
N ASN A 58 -22.61 -11.33 9.82
CA ASN A 58 -21.56 -11.94 8.99
C ASN A 58 -20.73 -10.90 8.23
N THR A 59 -21.35 -9.81 7.74
CA THR A 59 -20.60 -8.73 7.08
C THR A 59 -19.69 -8.00 8.07
N LEU A 60 -20.15 -7.75 9.31
CA LEU A 60 -19.29 -7.17 10.35
C LEU A 60 -18.12 -8.10 10.72
N GLN A 61 -18.34 -9.40 10.81
CA GLN A 61 -17.26 -10.38 11.04
C GLN A 61 -16.25 -10.40 9.88
N ALA A 62 -16.73 -10.29 8.64
CA ALA A 62 -15.86 -10.15 7.48
C ALA A 62 -15.02 -8.86 7.54
N MET A 63 -15.61 -7.72 7.88
CA MET A 63 -14.88 -6.45 8.05
C MET A 63 -13.80 -6.53 9.14
N MET A 64 -14.08 -7.18 10.27
CA MET A 64 -13.09 -7.40 11.33
C MET A 64 -11.91 -8.25 10.84
N SER A 65 -12.19 -9.28 10.05
CA SER A 65 -11.19 -10.15 9.46
C SER A 65 -10.33 -9.39 8.44
N LEU A 66 -10.95 -8.56 7.60
CA LEU A 66 -10.25 -7.70 6.64
C LEU A 66 -9.38 -6.65 7.35
N SER A 67 -9.87 -6.03 8.43
CA SER A 67 -9.07 -5.09 9.23
C SER A 67 -7.86 -5.77 9.87
N THR A 68 -8.00 -7.03 10.29
CA THR A 68 -6.88 -7.84 10.77
C THR A 68 -5.90 -8.14 9.63
N ALA A 69 -6.40 -8.46 8.44
CA ALA A 69 -5.57 -8.66 7.25
C ALA A 69 -4.77 -7.40 6.88
N GLN A 70 -5.36 -6.20 6.92
CA GLN A 70 -4.63 -4.92 6.70
C GLN A 70 -3.44 -4.79 7.65
N ARG A 71 -3.61 -5.07 8.95
CA ARG A 71 -2.52 -5.01 9.94
C ARG A 71 -1.40 -5.99 9.61
N HIS A 72 -1.75 -7.20 9.18
CA HIS A 72 -0.76 -8.18 8.73
C HIS A 72 -0.04 -7.74 7.45
N MET A 73 -0.72 -7.09 6.51
CA MET A 73 -0.10 -6.56 5.30
C MET A 73 0.88 -5.42 5.62
N THR A 74 0.54 -4.51 6.52
CA THR A 74 1.48 -3.47 6.99
C THR A 74 2.72 -4.08 7.65
N ALA A 75 2.55 -5.15 8.43
CA ALA A 75 3.69 -5.87 9.00
C ALA A 75 4.53 -6.55 7.90
N ALA A 76 3.89 -7.18 6.92
CA ALA A 76 4.56 -7.79 5.77
C ALA A 76 5.32 -6.76 4.93
N HIS A 77 4.78 -5.55 4.77
CA HIS A 77 5.47 -4.42 4.15
C HIS A 77 6.78 -4.12 4.87
N ALA A 78 6.72 -3.93 6.20
CA ALA A 78 7.91 -3.64 7.01
C ALA A 78 8.95 -4.77 6.95
N ASP A 79 8.51 -6.03 6.91
CA ASP A 79 9.39 -7.18 6.78
C ASP A 79 10.03 -7.26 5.39
N LEU A 80 9.31 -6.95 4.32
CA LEU A 80 9.87 -6.84 2.98
C LEU A 80 10.94 -5.76 2.88
N THR A 81 10.76 -4.61 3.55
CA THR A 81 11.79 -3.57 3.65
C THR A 81 13.07 -4.12 4.31
N LYS A 82 12.95 -4.89 5.40
CA LYS A 82 14.11 -5.53 6.04
C LYS A 82 14.80 -6.52 5.09
N VAL A 83 14.04 -7.33 4.38
CA VAL A 83 14.57 -8.30 3.40
C VAL A 83 15.31 -7.59 2.27
N GLN A 84 14.78 -6.48 1.74
CA GLN A 84 15.45 -5.65 0.72
C GLN A 84 16.84 -5.21 1.18
N HIS A 85 16.96 -4.72 2.41
CA HIS A 85 18.24 -4.33 2.98
C HIS A 85 19.20 -5.52 3.12
N GLN A 86 18.73 -6.69 3.57
CA GLN A 86 19.53 -7.90 3.71
C GLN A 86 20.09 -8.41 2.37
N VAL A 87 19.36 -8.23 1.26
CA VAL A 87 19.82 -8.64 -0.08
C VAL A 87 20.70 -7.60 -0.77
N GLY A 88 21.00 -6.48 -0.10
CA GLY A 88 21.86 -5.39 -0.57
C GLY A 88 21.15 -4.40 -1.50
N LEU A 89 19.83 -4.25 -1.35
CA LEU A 89 19.05 -3.23 -2.06
C LEU A 89 18.71 -2.09 -1.09
N GLY A 90 19.01 -0.85 -1.49
CA GLY A 90 18.54 0.35 -0.79
C GLY A 90 17.22 0.84 -1.37
N ALA A 91 16.52 1.73 -0.64
CA ALA A 91 15.27 2.33 -1.12
C ALA A 91 15.40 2.96 -2.52
N VAL A 92 16.53 3.64 -2.78
CA VAL A 92 16.86 4.28 -4.06
C VAL A 92 17.04 3.28 -5.22
N ASP A 93 17.33 2.01 -4.96
CA ASP A 93 17.46 0.98 -5.99
C ASP A 93 16.09 0.50 -6.51
N ILE A 94 15.00 0.79 -5.79
CA ILE A 94 13.66 0.23 -6.02
C ILE A 94 12.69 1.32 -6.53
N VAL A 95 13.03 2.60 -6.40
CA VAL A 95 12.30 3.72 -7.01
C VAL A 95 12.26 3.56 -8.55
N PRO A 96 11.12 3.83 -9.21
CA PRO A 96 11.07 3.98 -10.67
C PRO A 96 12.15 4.95 -11.16
N VAL A 97 12.77 4.67 -12.31
CA VAL A 97 13.86 5.52 -12.84
C VAL A 97 13.38 6.97 -13.07
N ASP A 98 12.10 7.14 -13.39
CA ASP A 98 11.47 8.44 -13.63
C ASP A 98 11.24 9.26 -12.34
N ASP A 99 11.22 8.62 -11.17
CA ASP A 99 11.05 9.26 -9.85
C ASP A 99 12.38 9.43 -9.09
N LYS A 100 13.52 9.09 -9.71
CA LYS A 100 14.82 9.31 -9.10
C LYS A 100 15.14 10.80 -9.19
N PRO A 101 15.31 11.54 -8.08
CA PRO A 101 15.71 12.94 -8.15
C PRO A 101 17.05 13.02 -8.88
N SER A 102 17.10 13.86 -9.93
CA SER A 102 18.31 14.09 -10.71
C SER A 102 19.49 14.36 -9.77
N PRO A 103 20.66 13.76 -9.98
CA PRO A 103 21.82 14.04 -9.14
C PRO A 103 22.09 15.54 -9.16
N LYS A 104 22.04 16.20 -7.99
CA LYS A 104 22.49 17.58 -7.88
C LYS A 104 23.98 17.60 -8.27
N PRO A 105 24.41 18.43 -9.23
CA PRO A 105 25.81 18.48 -9.61
C PRO A 105 26.61 18.94 -8.39
N THR A 106 27.36 18.01 -7.80
CA THR A 106 28.23 18.31 -6.65
C THR A 106 29.56 18.76 -7.25
N GLY A 107 29.70 20.06 -7.48
CA GLY A 107 30.92 20.62 -8.08
C GLY A 107 30.71 21.89 -8.89
N ALA A 108 29.92 22.86 -8.41
CA ALA A 108 30.05 24.23 -8.88
C ALA A 108 31.18 24.88 -8.06
N MET A 109 32.39 24.90 -8.63
CA MET A 109 33.51 25.66 -8.06
C MET A 109 33.11 27.14 -8.12
N PRO A 110 33.10 27.91 -7.01
CA PRO A 110 32.79 29.33 -7.09
C PRO A 110 33.85 29.99 -7.98
N ALA A 111 33.39 30.75 -8.97
CA ALA A 111 34.25 31.55 -9.83
C ALA A 111 35.13 32.44 -8.95
N ARG A 112 36.44 32.37 -9.15
CA ARG A 112 37.38 33.32 -8.52
C ARG A 112 37.03 34.70 -9.04
N GLU A 113 36.54 35.57 -8.17
CA GLU A 113 36.45 37.00 -8.44
C GLU A 113 37.88 37.53 -8.53
N ASN A 114 38.25 37.99 -9.71
CA ASN A 114 39.55 38.60 -9.95
C ASN A 114 39.51 40.01 -9.36
N GLU A 115 40.19 40.23 -8.23
CA GLU A 115 40.59 41.57 -7.78
C GLU A 115 41.45 42.23 -8.86
N THR A 116 40.93 43.29 -9.48
CA THR A 116 41.73 44.24 -10.24
C THR A 116 41.93 45.49 -9.40
N ALA A 117 43.21 45.87 -9.31
CA ALA A 117 43.78 47.04 -8.65
C ALA A 117 43.19 48.38 -9.09
#